data_AF-A0A8J8JBN0-F1
#
_entry.id   AF-A0A8J8JBN0-F1
#
_cell.length_a   1.000
_cell.length_b   1.000
_cell.length_c   1.000
_cell.angle_alpha   90.00
_cell.angle_beta   90.00
_cell.angle_gamma   90.00
#
_symmetry.space_group_name_H-M   'P 1'
#
loop_
_entity.id
_entity.type
_entity.pdbx_description
1 polymer ?
#
loop_
_entity_poly.entity_id
_entity_poly.type
_entity_poly.pdbx_seq_one_letter_code
_entity_poly.pdbx_strand_id
1 'polypeptide(L)'
;MRLGPLLVLAAIVLMLAAAMVPPVRYAPPPRLRVDSNIYDFTEELEAHNVTKPYLCEPAERILVTCRIRSNWELNRIIAALDGFPHFPIELDDGYDETDVIVFNKSEFYSALPYTCIPRGTVEKHPDLDRERLEGELEAYRELEGLIDDPVEKEFVHNRTVELEALLGLRQREPVCNATFARVILTYPVRRESNAPLMAALWTGVILTGTAGLVMVWRERRL
;
A
#
# COMPACT_ATOMS: atom_id res chain seq x y z
N MET A 1 56.84 18.06 3.22
CA MET A 1 56.01 18.16 1.99
C MET A 1 55.15 16.90 1.76
N ARG A 2 54.31 16.45 2.71
CA ARG A 2 53.42 15.27 2.51
C ARG A 2 51.92 15.52 2.74
N LEU A 3 51.50 16.70 3.22
CA LEU A 3 50.08 17.00 3.50
C LEU A 3 49.29 17.57 2.31
N GLY A 4 49.93 18.25 1.36
CA GLY A 4 49.26 18.84 0.19
C GLY A 4 48.44 17.83 -0.63
N PRO A 5 49.02 16.68 -1.03
CA PRO A 5 48.29 15.65 -1.77
C PRO A 5 47.11 15.07 -0.98
N LEU A 6 47.27 14.91 0.35
CA LEU A 6 46.22 14.40 1.24
C LEU A 6 45.03 15.36 1.34
N LEU A 7 45.28 16.67 1.41
CA LEU A 7 44.23 17.69 1.45
C LEU A 7 43.43 17.77 0.15
N VAL A 8 44.12 17.65 -0.99
CA VAL A 8 43.47 17.60 -2.31
C VAL A 8 42.59 16.36 -2.43
N LEU A 9 43.09 15.21 -1.99
CA LEU A 9 42.33 13.95 -2.04
C LEU A 9 41.11 14.00 -1.11
N ALA A 10 41.25 14.57 0.10
CA ALA A 10 40.12 14.80 1.00
C ALA A 10 39.06 15.75 0.40
N ALA A 11 39.48 16.83 -0.26
CA ALA A 11 38.56 17.77 -0.91
C ALA A 11 37.78 17.11 -2.07
N ILE A 12 38.43 16.27 -2.88
CA ILE A 12 37.79 15.51 -3.96
C ILE A 12 36.74 14.54 -3.39
N VAL A 13 37.08 13.80 -2.34
CA VAL A 13 36.15 12.87 -1.68
C VAL A 13 34.93 13.60 -1.12
N LEU A 14 35.12 14.77 -0.49
CA LEU A 14 34.03 15.59 0.03
C LEU A 14 33.14 16.15 -1.09
N MET A 15 33.72 16.58 -2.21
CA MET A 15 32.95 17.05 -3.37
C MET A 15 32.13 15.93 -4.00
N LEU A 16 32.71 14.73 -4.17
CA LEU A 16 31.99 13.57 -4.70
C LEU A 16 30.85 13.16 -3.76
N ALA A 17 31.08 13.14 -2.44
CA ALA A 17 30.05 12.86 -1.46
C ALA A 17 28.91 13.91 -1.50
N ALA A 18 29.24 15.20 -1.60
CA ALA A 18 28.25 16.27 -1.70
C ALA A 18 27.39 16.17 -2.97
N ALA A 19 27.99 15.77 -4.10
CA ALA A 19 27.31 15.61 -5.37
C ALA A 19 26.40 14.37 -5.43
N MET A 20 26.74 13.30 -4.70
CA MET A 20 25.96 12.07 -4.65
C MET A 20 24.80 12.10 -3.64
N VAL A 21 24.81 13.04 -2.68
CA VAL A 21 23.71 13.19 -1.71
C VAL A 21 22.57 13.97 -2.37
N PRO A 22 21.39 13.36 -2.61
CA PRO A 22 20.25 14.07 -3.15
C PRO A 22 19.74 15.11 -2.14
N PRO A 23 19.18 16.24 -2.59
CA PRO A 23 18.69 17.30 -1.69
C PRO A 23 17.55 16.83 -0.77
N VAL A 24 16.83 15.80 -1.21
CA VAL A 24 15.71 15.19 -0.50
C VAL A 24 15.98 13.70 -0.36
N ARG A 25 15.75 13.18 0.84
CA ARG A 25 15.73 11.74 1.13
C ARG A 25 14.28 11.31 1.30
N TYR A 26 13.92 10.17 0.71
CA TYR A 26 12.65 9.53 1.01
C TYR A 26 12.82 8.72 2.29
N ALA A 27 12.03 9.06 3.31
CA ALA A 27 11.85 8.21 4.47
C ALA A 27 10.74 7.22 4.12
N PRO A 28 11.04 5.92 4.00
CA PRO A 28 10.01 4.94 3.69
C PRO A 28 8.95 4.96 4.80
N PRO A 29 7.66 4.83 4.45
CA PRO A 29 6.60 4.68 5.44
C PRO A 29 6.84 3.46 6.33
N PRO A 30 6.29 3.44 7.55
CA PRO A 30 6.42 2.29 8.43
C PRO A 30 5.79 1.06 7.76
N ARG A 31 6.50 -0.07 7.76
CA ARG A 31 5.89 -1.36 7.45
C ARG A 31 5.07 -1.80 8.65
N LEU A 32 3.81 -2.08 8.42
CA LEU A 32 2.89 -2.59 9.44
C LEU A 32 2.18 -3.81 8.88
N ARG A 33 2.16 -4.88 9.67
CA ARG A 33 1.34 -6.05 9.40
C ARG A 33 0.51 -6.35 10.64
N VAL A 34 -0.79 -6.39 10.47
CA VAL A 34 -1.74 -6.85 11.48
C VAL A 34 -2.40 -8.09 10.93
N ASP A 35 -2.28 -9.19 11.66
CA ASP A 35 -2.91 -10.43 11.27
C ASP A 35 -4.44 -10.33 11.39
N SER A 36 -5.17 -11.19 10.68
CA SER A 36 -6.63 -11.19 10.75
C SER A 36 -7.12 -11.60 12.14
N ASN A 37 -8.10 -10.87 12.65
CA ASN A 37 -8.77 -11.17 13.92
C ASN A 37 -10.15 -11.83 13.74
N ILE A 38 -10.54 -12.24 12.52
CA ILE A 38 -11.88 -12.80 12.23
C ILE A 38 -12.26 -13.94 13.20
N TYR A 39 -11.29 -14.76 13.59
CA TYR A 39 -11.52 -15.91 14.48
C TYR A 39 -11.86 -15.51 15.91
N ASP A 40 -11.52 -14.29 16.34
CA ASP A 40 -11.83 -13.77 17.66
C ASP A 40 -13.32 -13.38 17.77
N PHE A 41 -14.01 -13.22 16.65
CA PHE A 41 -15.41 -12.79 16.56
C PHE A 41 -16.35 -13.91 16.10
N THR A 42 -15.96 -15.17 16.27
CA THR A 42 -16.73 -16.33 15.78
C THR A 42 -18.17 -16.36 16.27
N GLU A 43 -18.42 -16.08 17.55
CA GLU A 43 -19.79 -16.04 18.11
C GLU A 43 -20.66 -14.95 17.48
N GLU A 44 -20.12 -13.74 17.27
CA GLU A 44 -20.83 -12.63 16.62
C GLU A 44 -21.08 -12.91 15.14
N LEU A 45 -20.08 -13.44 14.45
CA LEU A 45 -20.18 -13.85 13.05
C LEU A 45 -21.27 -14.91 12.85
N GLU A 46 -21.33 -15.93 13.72
CA GLU A 46 -22.38 -16.94 13.69
C GLU A 46 -23.77 -16.36 13.99
N ALA A 47 -23.88 -15.45 14.97
CA ALA A 47 -25.14 -14.76 15.28
C ALA A 47 -25.69 -13.97 14.08
N HIS A 48 -24.83 -13.52 13.17
CA HIS A 48 -25.18 -12.80 11.95
C HIS A 48 -25.16 -13.67 10.67
N ASN A 49 -25.13 -15.01 10.80
CA ASN A 49 -25.08 -15.98 9.68
C ASN A 49 -23.83 -15.83 8.78
N VAL A 50 -22.74 -15.28 9.30
CA VAL A 50 -21.46 -15.13 8.61
C VAL A 50 -20.53 -16.27 9.01
N THR A 51 -20.78 -17.49 8.53
CA THR A 51 -19.98 -18.67 8.93
C THR A 51 -18.62 -18.74 8.23
N LYS A 52 -18.53 -18.23 6.99
CA LYS A 52 -17.29 -18.18 6.21
C LYS A 52 -17.21 -16.85 5.45
N PRO A 53 -16.75 -15.77 6.10
CA PRO A 53 -16.76 -14.44 5.50
C PRO A 53 -15.93 -14.32 4.21
N TYR A 54 -15.00 -15.26 3.99
CA TYR A 54 -14.16 -15.35 2.80
C TYR A 54 -14.81 -16.10 1.62
N LEU A 55 -16.00 -16.70 1.80
CA LEU A 55 -16.73 -17.47 0.76
C LEU A 55 -18.14 -16.92 0.50
N CYS A 56 -18.45 -15.73 0.98
CA CYS A 56 -19.77 -15.15 0.85
C CYS A 56 -19.73 -13.74 0.29
N GLU A 57 -20.78 -13.41 -0.46
CA GLU A 57 -20.97 -12.06 -0.95
C GLU A 57 -21.65 -11.22 0.14
N PRO A 58 -21.09 -10.06 0.54
CA PRO A 58 -21.73 -9.24 1.55
C PRO A 58 -23.01 -8.61 1.02
N ALA A 59 -24.02 -8.48 1.88
CA ALA A 59 -25.28 -7.82 1.55
C ALA A 59 -25.08 -6.36 1.12
N GLU A 60 -24.00 -5.72 1.59
CA GLU A 60 -23.63 -4.37 1.17
C GLU A 60 -22.11 -4.18 1.27
N ARG A 61 -21.53 -3.42 0.33
CA ARG A 61 -20.15 -2.96 0.42
C ARG A 61 -20.10 -1.46 0.60
N ILE A 62 -19.37 -0.99 1.61
CA ILE A 62 -19.11 0.44 1.83
C ILE A 62 -17.62 0.73 1.65
N LEU A 63 -17.29 1.91 1.13
CA LEU A 63 -15.90 2.34 0.98
C LEU A 63 -15.55 3.37 2.04
N VAL A 64 -14.42 3.19 2.70
CA VAL A 64 -13.83 4.16 3.62
C VAL A 64 -12.40 4.44 3.20
N THR A 65 -12.05 5.72 3.09
CA THR A 65 -10.67 6.12 2.83
C THR A 65 -10.10 6.82 4.06
N CYS A 66 -9.06 6.27 4.65
CA CYS A 66 -8.32 6.84 5.76
C CYS A 66 -7.03 7.51 5.29
N ARG A 67 -6.91 8.81 5.55
CA ARG A 67 -5.71 9.60 5.26
C ARG A 67 -4.88 9.80 6.50
N ILE A 68 -3.80 9.03 6.62
CA ILE A 68 -2.95 8.98 7.79
C ILE A 68 -1.87 10.05 7.66
N ARG A 69 -1.61 10.84 8.70
CA ARG A 69 -0.58 11.91 8.70
C ARG A 69 0.59 11.60 9.64
N SER A 70 0.39 10.69 10.59
CA SER A 70 1.40 10.34 11.59
C SER A 70 1.25 8.90 12.06
N ASN A 71 2.33 8.35 12.63
CA ASN A 71 2.31 7.04 13.27
C ASN A 71 1.28 6.97 14.41
N TRP A 72 1.02 8.08 15.10
CA TRP A 72 -0.01 8.13 16.13
C TRP A 72 -1.41 7.95 15.53
N GLU A 73 -1.70 8.62 14.40
CA GLU A 73 -2.96 8.42 13.68
C GLU A 73 -3.08 7.01 13.11
N LEU A 74 -1.98 6.44 12.59
CA LEU A 74 -1.93 5.05 12.12
C LEU A 74 -2.36 4.09 13.24
N ASN A 75 -1.69 4.15 14.39
CA ASN A 75 -1.97 3.25 15.51
C ASN A 75 -3.41 3.40 16.02
N ARG A 76 -3.96 4.63 16.01
CA ARG A 76 -5.35 4.87 16.42
C ARG A 76 -6.35 4.30 15.42
N ILE A 77 -6.08 4.39 14.11
CA ILE A 77 -6.93 3.77 13.09
C ILE A 77 -6.90 2.26 13.26
N ILE A 78 -5.72 1.66 13.35
CA ILE A 78 -5.55 0.21 13.53
C ILE A 78 -6.27 -0.27 14.78
N ALA A 79 -6.08 0.39 15.93
CA ALA A 79 -6.79 0.04 17.15
C ALA A 79 -8.33 0.18 17.04
N ALA A 80 -8.82 1.09 16.20
CA ALA A 80 -10.25 1.21 15.93
C ALA A 80 -10.76 0.07 15.02
N LEU A 81 -9.95 -0.35 14.04
CA LEU A 81 -10.26 -1.47 13.15
C LEU A 81 -10.19 -2.83 13.87
N ASP A 82 -9.23 -3.01 14.79
CA ASP A 82 -9.09 -4.21 15.64
C ASP A 82 -10.34 -4.47 16.51
N GLY A 83 -11.19 -3.45 16.72
CA GLY A 83 -12.48 -3.60 17.39
C GLY A 83 -13.56 -4.27 16.55
N PHE A 84 -13.29 -4.59 15.28
CA PHE A 84 -14.20 -5.24 14.35
C PHE A 84 -13.51 -6.45 13.70
N PRO A 85 -14.27 -7.45 13.22
CA PRO A 85 -13.68 -8.55 12.46
C PRO A 85 -13.10 -8.05 11.13
N HIS A 86 -11.81 -8.24 10.90
CA HIS A 86 -11.11 -7.77 9.70
C HIS A 86 -10.14 -8.80 9.10
N PHE A 87 -9.95 -8.71 7.79
CA PHE A 87 -8.90 -9.42 7.08
C PHE A 87 -7.52 -8.84 7.42
N PRO A 88 -6.41 -9.50 7.06
CA PRO A 88 -5.08 -8.96 7.35
C PRO A 88 -4.93 -7.53 6.83
N ILE A 89 -4.18 -6.71 7.56
CA ILE A 89 -3.88 -5.33 7.21
C ILE A 89 -2.38 -5.26 6.96
N GLU A 90 -1.98 -4.94 5.73
CA GLU A 90 -0.59 -4.92 5.29
C GLU A 90 -0.25 -3.57 4.66
N LEU A 91 0.31 -2.66 5.47
CA LEU A 91 0.73 -1.35 4.99
C LEU A 91 2.08 -1.44 4.29
N ASP A 92 2.03 -1.54 2.96
CA ASP A 92 3.20 -1.57 2.09
C ASP A 92 3.32 -0.28 1.26
N ASP A 93 4.50 0.33 1.32
CA ASP A 93 4.79 1.64 0.71
C ASP A 93 3.75 2.73 1.03
N GLY A 94 3.13 2.63 2.21
CA GLY A 94 2.14 3.60 2.70
C GLY A 94 0.77 3.43 2.07
N TYR A 95 0.47 2.28 1.48
CA TYR A 95 -0.85 1.93 0.98
C TYR A 95 -1.27 0.57 1.51
N ASP A 96 -2.56 0.43 1.82
CA ASP A 96 -3.21 -0.87 2.03
C ASP A 96 -4.70 -0.77 1.69
N GLU A 97 -5.29 -1.92 1.36
CA GLU A 97 -6.72 -2.10 1.17
C GLU A 97 -7.15 -3.40 1.85
N THR A 98 -7.99 -3.27 2.88
CA THR A 98 -8.47 -4.40 3.67
C THR A 98 -9.99 -4.33 3.82
N ASP A 99 -10.62 -5.49 3.97
CA ASP A 99 -12.06 -5.57 4.20
C ASP A 99 -12.34 -5.81 5.70
N VAL A 100 -13.28 -5.05 6.24
CA VAL A 100 -13.72 -5.07 7.65
C VAL A 100 -15.20 -5.41 7.68
N ILE A 101 -15.60 -6.37 8.49
CA ILE A 101 -16.99 -6.81 8.61
C ILE A 101 -17.71 -5.90 9.59
N VAL A 102 -18.81 -5.29 9.13
CA VAL A 102 -19.56 -4.28 9.86
C VAL A 102 -21.00 -4.75 10.05
N PHE A 103 -21.36 -5.07 11.29
CA PHE A 103 -22.74 -5.38 11.68
C PHE A 103 -23.54 -4.10 12.00
N ASN A 104 -22.88 -3.09 12.57
CA ASN A 104 -23.47 -1.81 12.92
C ASN A 104 -22.68 -0.65 12.31
N LYS A 105 -23.22 -0.06 11.24
CA LYS A 105 -22.57 1.07 10.54
C LYS A 105 -22.40 2.30 11.43
N SER A 106 -23.36 2.56 12.33
CA SER A 106 -23.31 3.75 13.18
C SER A 106 -22.16 3.68 14.18
N GLU A 107 -21.97 2.51 14.77
CA GLU A 107 -20.86 2.21 15.67
C GLU A 107 -19.53 2.26 14.93
N PHE A 108 -19.44 1.60 13.77
CA PHE A 108 -18.26 1.64 12.92
C PHE A 108 -17.83 3.07 12.55
N TYR A 109 -18.75 3.91 12.07
CA TYR A 109 -18.43 5.30 11.75
C TYR A 109 -18.08 6.14 12.97
N SER A 110 -18.60 5.81 14.16
CA SER A 110 -18.28 6.51 15.40
C SER A 110 -16.90 6.12 15.98
N ALA A 111 -16.46 4.88 15.74
CA ALA A 111 -15.16 4.38 16.17
C ALA A 111 -14.02 4.94 15.31
N LEU A 112 -14.28 5.17 14.02
CA LEU A 112 -13.28 5.68 13.09
C LEU A 112 -12.91 7.14 13.39
N PRO A 113 -11.61 7.50 13.33
CA PRO A 113 -11.19 8.88 13.45
C PRO A 113 -11.62 9.72 12.23
N TYR A 114 -11.72 11.04 12.42
CA TYR A 114 -12.18 12.01 11.39
C TYR A 114 -11.36 12.00 10.09
N THR A 115 -10.16 11.40 10.09
CA THR A 115 -9.30 11.24 8.92
C THR A 115 -9.77 10.12 7.98
N CYS A 116 -10.70 9.27 8.45
CA CYS A 116 -11.39 8.25 7.67
C CYS A 116 -12.72 8.80 7.15
N ILE A 117 -12.86 8.87 5.84
CA ILE A 117 -14.02 9.45 5.17
C ILE A 117 -14.79 8.34 4.44
N PRO A 118 -16.07 8.09 4.77
CA PRO A 118 -16.90 7.19 4.00
C PRO A 118 -17.17 7.79 2.62
N ARG A 119 -16.92 7.01 1.57
CA ARG A 119 -17.06 7.40 0.16
C ARG A 119 -18.39 6.96 -0.46
N GLY A 120 -19.22 6.25 0.30
CA GLY A 120 -20.51 5.70 -0.16
C GLY A 120 -20.48 4.19 -0.31
N THR A 121 -21.56 3.62 -0.81
CA THR A 121 -21.65 2.20 -1.18
C THR A 121 -20.87 1.93 -2.45
N VAL A 122 -20.04 0.89 -2.44
CA VAL A 122 -19.42 0.34 -3.65
C VAL A 122 -20.42 -0.59 -4.28
N GLU A 123 -21.45 -0.03 -4.90
CA GLU A 123 -22.16 -0.74 -5.96
C GLU A 123 -21.79 -0.09 -7.28
N LYS A 124 -20.76 -0.65 -7.89
CA LYS A 124 -20.72 -0.79 -9.33
C LYS A 124 -20.02 -2.12 -9.61
N HIS A 125 -20.82 -3.18 -9.82
CA HIS A 125 -20.46 -4.02 -10.94
C HIS A 125 -20.22 -3.06 -12.12
N PRO A 126 -19.14 -3.22 -12.90
CA PRO A 126 -18.94 -2.40 -14.09
C PRO A 126 -20.26 -2.37 -14.88
N ASP A 127 -20.52 -1.31 -15.65
CA ASP A 127 -21.53 -1.42 -16.71
C ASP A 127 -21.00 -2.51 -17.67
N LEU A 128 -21.36 -3.77 -17.37
CA LEU A 128 -20.88 -4.94 -18.05
C LEU A 128 -21.58 -4.96 -19.40
N ASP A 129 -20.79 -4.87 -20.47
CA ASP A 129 -21.28 -5.12 -21.81
C ASP A 129 -21.62 -6.61 -21.91
N ARG A 130 -22.87 -6.92 -21.53
CA ARG A 130 -23.35 -8.27 -21.33
C ARG A 130 -23.29 -9.07 -22.63
N GLU A 131 -23.60 -8.45 -23.75
CA GLU A 131 -23.56 -9.08 -25.07
C GLU A 131 -22.11 -9.47 -25.43
N ARG A 132 -21.15 -8.58 -25.15
CA ARG A 132 -19.73 -8.89 -25.34
C ARG A 132 -19.25 -10.02 -24.42
N LEU A 133 -19.62 -9.99 -23.13
CA LEU A 133 -19.17 -10.99 -22.15
C LEU A 133 -19.80 -12.36 -22.38
N GLU A 134 -21.06 -12.41 -22.81
CA GLU A 134 -21.72 -13.65 -23.24
C GLU A 134 -21.03 -14.23 -24.48
N GLY A 135 -20.64 -13.38 -25.44
CA GLY A 135 -19.86 -13.79 -26.60
C GLY A 135 -18.44 -14.27 -26.26
N GLU A 136 -17.75 -13.60 -25.33
CA GLU A 136 -16.44 -14.05 -24.84
C GLU A 136 -16.56 -15.39 -24.09
N LEU A 137 -17.60 -15.57 -23.25
CA LEU A 137 -17.84 -16.81 -22.53
C LEU A 137 -18.12 -17.99 -23.48
N GLU A 138 -18.93 -17.78 -24.52
CA GLU A 138 -19.20 -18.81 -25.53
C GLU A 138 -17.92 -19.21 -26.27
N ALA A 139 -17.08 -18.24 -26.66
CA ALA A 139 -15.79 -18.51 -27.28
C ALA A 139 -14.83 -19.31 -26.38
N TYR A 140 -14.75 -19.01 -25.08
CA TYR A 140 -13.91 -19.77 -24.16
C TYR A 140 -14.45 -21.19 -23.89
N ARG A 141 -15.78 -21.39 -23.87
CA ARG A 141 -16.39 -22.73 -23.78
C ARG A 141 -16.11 -23.59 -25.01
N GLU A 142 -16.18 -23.00 -26.20
CA GLU A 142 -15.79 -23.68 -27.43
C GLU A 142 -14.30 -24.04 -27.43
N LEU A 143 -13.44 -23.11 -26.99
CA LEU A 143 -12.00 -23.32 -26.90
C LEU A 143 -11.63 -24.42 -25.90
N GLU A 144 -12.28 -24.50 -24.73
CA GLU A 144 -12.07 -25.54 -23.73
C GLU A 144 -12.36 -26.96 -24.26
N GLY A 145 -13.30 -27.07 -25.21
CA GLY A 145 -13.65 -28.32 -25.89
C GLY A 145 -12.66 -28.76 -26.98
N LEU A 146 -11.77 -27.85 -27.42
CA LEU A 146 -10.81 -28.07 -28.51
C LEU A 146 -9.36 -28.24 -28.02
N ILE A 147 -9.06 -27.88 -26.77
CA ILE A 147 -7.73 -27.98 -26.19
C ILE A 147 -7.53 -29.34 -25.52
N ASP A 148 -6.51 -30.07 -25.98
CA ASP A 148 -6.07 -31.35 -25.41
C ASP A 148 -4.94 -31.18 -24.37
N ASP A 149 -4.23 -30.05 -24.37
CA ASP A 149 -3.16 -29.77 -23.41
C ASP A 149 -3.73 -29.41 -22.02
N PRO A 150 -3.31 -30.10 -20.94
CA PRO A 150 -3.89 -29.90 -19.61
C PRO A 150 -3.61 -28.52 -19.00
N VAL A 151 -2.48 -27.89 -19.33
CA VAL A 151 -2.09 -26.58 -18.77
C VAL A 151 -2.87 -25.46 -19.45
N GLU A 152 -2.97 -25.51 -20.78
CA GLU A 152 -3.78 -24.55 -21.53
C GLU A 152 -5.28 -24.70 -21.21
N LYS A 153 -5.74 -25.93 -21.00
CA LYS A 153 -7.13 -26.21 -20.59
C LYS A 153 -7.45 -25.63 -19.21
N GLU A 154 -6.54 -25.74 -18.25
CA GLU A 154 -6.71 -25.15 -16.92
C GLU A 154 -6.77 -23.61 -16.98
N PHE A 155 -5.91 -22.99 -17.81
CA PHE A 155 -5.95 -21.54 -18.03
C PHE A 155 -7.29 -21.08 -18.61
N VAL A 156 -7.77 -21.77 -19.64
CA VAL A 156 -9.06 -21.48 -20.29
C VAL A 156 -10.22 -21.70 -19.32
N HIS A 157 -10.21 -22.81 -18.57
CA HIS A 157 -11.22 -23.10 -17.56
C HIS A 157 -11.32 -22.00 -16.50
N ASN A 158 -10.18 -21.54 -15.96
CA ASN A 158 -10.16 -20.45 -14.98
C ASN A 158 -10.74 -19.15 -15.56
N ARG A 159 -10.49 -18.88 -16.84
CA ARG A 159 -11.04 -17.70 -17.53
C ARG A 159 -12.54 -17.81 -17.79
N THR A 160 -13.03 -19.00 -18.13
CA THR A 160 -14.47 -19.31 -18.23
C THR A 160 -15.16 -19.07 -16.89
N VAL A 161 -14.57 -19.53 -15.78
CA VAL A 161 -15.11 -19.36 -14.42
C VAL A 161 -15.22 -17.89 -14.03
N GLU A 162 -14.21 -17.07 -14.36
CA GLU A 162 -14.22 -15.63 -14.10
C GLU A 162 -15.35 -14.91 -14.86
N LEU A 163 -15.56 -15.29 -16.13
CA LEU A 163 -16.64 -14.72 -16.97
C LEU A 163 -18.04 -15.13 -16.50
N GLU A 164 -18.22 -16.38 -16.06
CA GLU A 164 -19.47 -16.84 -15.46
C GLU A 164 -19.81 -16.10 -14.15
N ALA A 165 -18.79 -15.77 -13.36
CA ALA A 165 -18.95 -14.97 -12.15
C ALA A 165 -19.37 -13.53 -12.49
N LEU A 166 -18.73 -12.90 -13.49
CA LEU A 166 -19.11 -11.57 -13.97
C LEU A 166 -20.53 -11.52 -14.54
N LEU A 167 -20.97 -12.57 -15.23
CA LEU A 167 -22.33 -12.69 -15.78
C LEU A 167 -23.37 -13.15 -14.75
N GLY A 168 -22.97 -13.46 -13.51
CA GLY A 168 -23.87 -13.93 -12.46
C GLY A 168 -24.53 -15.27 -12.77
N LEU A 169 -23.89 -16.10 -13.60
CA LEU A 169 -24.41 -17.39 -14.09
C LEU A 169 -24.13 -18.55 -13.14
N ARG A 170 -23.22 -18.38 -12.18
CA ARG A 170 -22.95 -19.36 -11.12
C ARG A 170 -24.03 -19.27 -10.04
N GLN A 171 -24.24 -20.37 -9.28
CA GLN A 171 -24.97 -20.30 -8.02
C GLN A 171 -24.35 -19.16 -7.20
N ARG A 172 -25.15 -18.11 -6.95
CA ARG A 172 -24.76 -16.95 -6.13
C ARG A 172 -24.05 -17.49 -4.89
N GLU A 173 -22.83 -17.02 -4.64
CA GLU A 173 -22.22 -17.20 -3.32
C GLU A 173 -23.28 -16.80 -2.27
N PRO A 174 -23.46 -17.59 -1.20
CA PRO A 174 -24.51 -17.29 -0.24
C PRO A 174 -24.33 -15.86 0.24
N VAL A 175 -25.37 -15.02 0.12
CA VAL A 175 -25.28 -13.63 0.56
C VAL A 175 -25.17 -13.61 2.08
N CYS A 176 -24.05 -13.11 2.58
CA CYS A 176 -23.83 -12.87 4.00
C CYS A 176 -24.66 -11.67 4.44
N ASN A 177 -25.39 -11.81 5.54
CA ASN A 177 -26.18 -10.72 6.13
C ASN A 177 -25.31 -9.75 6.94
N ALA A 178 -24.23 -9.27 6.32
CA ALA A 178 -23.28 -8.32 6.89
C ALA A 178 -22.83 -7.31 5.84
N THR A 179 -22.51 -6.11 6.29
CA THR A 179 -21.88 -5.08 5.46
C THR A 179 -20.38 -5.29 5.49
N PHE A 180 -19.70 -5.24 4.35
CA PHE A 180 -18.23 -5.23 4.32
C PHE A 180 -17.77 -3.80 4.03
N ALA A 181 -16.97 -3.25 4.93
CA ALA A 181 -16.30 -1.98 4.75
C ALA A 181 -14.92 -2.21 4.16
N ARG A 182 -14.77 -1.80 2.91
CA ARG A 182 -13.47 -1.71 2.27
C ARG A 182 -12.75 -0.47 2.79
N VAL A 183 -11.70 -0.69 3.56
CA VAL A 183 -10.91 0.38 4.18
C VAL A 183 -9.61 0.54 3.40
N ILE A 184 -9.46 1.71 2.77
CA ILE A 184 -8.23 2.11 2.09
C ILE A 184 -7.39 2.97 3.04
N LEU A 185 -6.21 2.49 3.38
CA LEU A 185 -5.23 3.19 4.20
C LEU A 185 -4.23 3.92 3.30
N THR A 186 -4.05 5.22 3.52
CA THR A 186 -3.06 6.03 2.79
C THR A 186 -2.16 6.78 3.75
N TYR A 187 -0.87 6.43 3.76
CA TYR A 187 0.19 7.07 4.53
C TYR A 187 1.14 7.78 3.57
N PRO A 188 1.28 9.11 3.63
CA PRO A 188 2.13 9.85 2.72
C PRO A 188 3.60 9.52 2.95
N VAL A 189 4.31 9.22 1.86
CA VAL A 189 5.76 9.08 1.88
C VAL A 189 6.38 10.39 2.39
N ARG A 190 7.11 10.32 3.50
CA ARG A 190 7.76 11.50 4.09
C ARG A 190 9.03 11.82 3.31
N ARG A 191 9.19 13.10 2.95
CA ARG A 191 10.41 13.64 2.37
C ARG A 191 11.22 14.31 3.48
N GLU A 192 12.40 13.78 3.77
CA GLU A 192 13.37 14.39 4.69
C GLU A 192 14.36 15.26 3.90
N SER A 193 14.80 16.37 4.50
CA SER A 193 15.77 17.27 3.88
C SER A 193 17.20 16.83 4.22
N ASN A 194 18.02 16.64 3.20
CA ASN A 194 19.48 16.46 3.37
C ASN A 194 20.22 17.80 3.41
N ALA A 195 19.51 18.94 3.44
CA ALA A 195 20.13 20.27 3.51
C ALA A 195 21.21 20.41 4.59
N PRO A 196 21.02 19.96 5.86
CA PRO A 196 22.09 20.06 6.86
C PRO A 196 23.31 19.20 6.53
N LEU A 197 23.11 18.00 5.97
CA LEU A 197 24.21 17.12 5.54
C LEU A 197 24.98 17.72 4.35
N MET A 198 24.27 18.23 3.35
CA MET A 198 24.88 18.93 2.22
C MET A 198 25.64 20.17 2.70
N ALA A 199 25.07 20.97 3.59
CA ALA A 199 25.74 22.14 4.15
C ALA A 199 27.05 21.76 4.89
N ALA A 200 27.04 20.66 5.65
CA ALA A 200 28.22 20.12 6.32
C ALA A 200 29.30 19.67 5.32
N LEU A 201 28.91 18.99 4.24
CA LEU A 201 29.83 18.55 3.20
C LEU A 201 30.45 19.73 2.45
N TRP A 202 29.65 20.73 2.05
CA TRP A 202 30.12 21.94 1.37
C TRP A 202 31.03 22.80 2.26
N THR A 203 30.71 22.93 3.55
CA THR A 203 31.61 23.62 4.50
C THR A 203 32.94 22.89 4.64
N GLY A 204 32.94 21.56 4.63
CA GLY A 204 34.17 20.75 4.57
C GLY A 204 35.02 21.02 3.33
N VAL A 205 34.39 21.14 2.14
CA VAL A 205 35.07 21.50 0.88
C VAL A 205 35.71 22.89 0.97
N ILE A 206 34.99 23.88 1.50
CA ILE A 206 35.51 25.25 1.64
C ILE A 206 36.69 25.30 2.63
N LEU A 207 36.59 24.60 3.77
CA LEU A 207 37.66 24.55 4.77
C LEU A 207 38.93 23.87 4.24
N THR A 208 38.79 22.77 3.49
CA THR A 208 39.94 22.09 2.86
C THR A 208 40.57 22.94 1.76
N GLY A 209 39.76 23.62 0.94
CA GLY A 209 40.25 24.56 -0.08
C GLY A 209 41.01 25.75 0.52
N THR A 210 40.47 26.38 1.55
CA THR A 210 41.13 27.52 2.24
C THR A 210 42.44 27.10 2.92
N ALA A 211 42.46 25.94 3.59
CA ALA A 211 43.69 25.40 4.19
C ALA A 211 44.78 25.11 3.15
N GLY A 212 44.41 24.56 1.98
CA GLY A 212 45.34 24.35 0.87
C GLY A 212 45.92 25.66 0.33
N LEU A 213 45.08 26.69 0.19
CA LEU A 213 45.50 28.01 -0.31
C LEU A 213 46.48 28.71 0.66
N VAL A 214 46.25 28.59 1.96
CA VAL A 214 47.16 29.09 3.01
C VAL A 214 48.49 28.34 2.98
N MET A 215 48.49 27.01 2.80
CA MET A 215 49.73 26.23 2.68
C MET A 215 50.57 26.66 1.48
N VAL A 216 49.95 26.79 0.29
CA VAL A 216 50.65 27.24 -0.93
C VAL A 216 51.23 28.64 -0.76
N TRP A 217 50.47 29.56 -0.15
CA TRP A 217 50.95 30.91 0.09
C TRP A 217 52.14 30.95 1.07
N ARG A 218 52.13 30.09 2.09
CA ARG A 218 53.22 29.96 3.05
C ARG A 218 54.48 29.35 2.43
N GLU A 219 54.34 28.37 1.54
CA GLU A 219 55.46 27.78 0.79
C GLU A 219 56.07 28.75 -0.23
N ARG A 220 55.30 29.69 -0.80
CA ARG A 220 55.82 30.71 -1.74
C ARG A 220 56.54 31.88 -1.07
N ARG A 221 56.41 32.05 0.25
CA ARG A 221 57.06 33.12 1.04
C ARG A 221 58.37 32.66 1.70
N LEU A 222 58.63 31.35 1.73
CA LEU A 222 59.88 30.74 2.16
C LEU A 222 60.80 30.53 0.94
#